data_AF-A0A2E5KLU7-F1
#
_entry.id   AF-A0A2E5KLU7-F1
#
_cell.length_a   1.000
_cell.length_b   1.000
_cell.length_c   1.000
_cell.angle_alpha   90.00
_cell.angle_beta   90.00
_cell.angle_gamma   90.00
#
_symmetry.space_group_name_H-M   'P 1'
#
loop_
_entity.id
_entity.type
_entity.pdbx_description
1 polymer ?
#
loop_
_entity_poly.entity_id
_entity_poly.type
_entity_poly.pdbx_seq_one_letter_code
_entity_poly.pdbx_strand_id
1 'polypeptide(L)' 'MGDRQLKIDAKLIQEEAAQKHGILLSEKRAAELAQEVNRLNSATAEAAKAIDLNDDPTVFIATLRQLKR' A
#
# COMPACT_ATOMS: atom_id res chain seq x y z
N MET A 1 3.95 21.33 8.16
CA MET A 1 2.71 20.58 7.87
C MET A 1 3.08 19.12 8.01
N GLY A 2 2.76 18.47 9.13
CA GLY A 2 3.19 17.09 9.36
C GLY A 2 2.52 16.17 8.34
N ASP A 3 3.32 15.34 7.67
CA ASP A 3 2.82 14.29 6.78
C ASP A 3 1.85 13.42 7.58
N ARG A 4 0.54 13.66 7.42
CA ARG A 4 -0.46 12.66 7.79
C ARG A 4 -0.30 11.53 6.79
N GLN A 5 0.59 10.61 7.10
CA GLN A 5 0.58 9.32 6.47
C GLN A 5 -0.80 8.73 6.78
N LEU A 6 -1.70 8.77 5.78
CA LEU A 6 -3.02 8.19 5.85
C LEU A 6 -2.82 6.69 6.08
N LYS A 7 -2.88 6.27 7.34
CA LYS A 7 -2.82 4.86 7.71
C LYS A 7 -4.09 4.22 7.15
N ILE A 8 -3.92 3.24 6.27
CA ILE A 8 -5.04 2.45 5.78
C ILE A 8 -5.55 1.63 6.96
N ASP A 9 -6.80 1.80 7.33
CA ASP A 9 -7.45 1.03 8.40
C ASP A 9 -8.57 0.14 7.85
N ALA A 10 -9.10 -0.74 8.70
CA ALA A 10 -10.15 -1.69 8.31
C ALA A 10 -11.41 -0.97 7.80
N LYS A 11 -11.75 0.17 8.40
CA LYS A 11 -12.93 0.95 8.04
C LYS A 11 -12.82 1.49 6.62
N LEU A 12 -11.68 2.07 6.27
CA LEU A 12 -11.41 2.56 4.92
C LEU A 12 -11.48 1.42 3.89
N ILE A 13 -10.93 0.24 4.20
CA ILE A 13 -11.04 -0.92 3.31
C ILE A 13 -12.49 -1.36 3.09
N GLN A 14 -13.33 -1.35 4.13
CA GLN A 14 -14.76 -1.68 4.00
C GLN A 14 -15.50 -0.65 3.14
N GLU A 15 -15.26 0.64 3.38
CA GLU A 15 -15.89 1.73 2.61
C GLU A 15 -15.52 1.64 1.14
N GLU A 16 -14.24 1.45 0.83
CA GLU A 16 -13.75 1.31 -0.55
C GLU A 16 -14.30 0.05 -1.23
N ALA A 17 -14.32 -1.09 -0.55
CA ALA A 17 -14.85 -2.34 -1.08
C ALA A 17 -16.36 -2.24 -1.37
N ALA A 18 -17.13 -1.60 -0.49
CA ALA A 18 -18.55 -1.38 -0.66
C ALA A 18 -18.82 -0.39 -1.82
N GLN A 19 -18.09 0.73 -1.88
CA GLN A 19 -18.32 1.77 -2.89
C GLN A 19 -17.90 1.34 -4.29
N LYS A 20 -16.75 0.69 -4.44
CA LYS A 20 -16.17 0.36 -5.76
C LYS A 20 -16.62 -0.98 -6.31
N HIS A 21 -16.90 -1.93 -5.42
CA HIS A 21 -17.15 -3.31 -5.80
C HIS A 21 -18.47 -3.87 -5.29
N GLY A 22 -19.21 -3.12 -4.45
CA GLY A 22 -20.44 -3.62 -3.82
C GLY A 22 -20.20 -4.78 -2.85
N ILE A 23 -18.96 -4.94 -2.37
CA ILE A 23 -18.57 -6.07 -1.51
C ILE A 23 -18.63 -5.63 -0.05
N LEU A 24 -19.38 -6.38 0.76
CA LEU A 24 -19.36 -6.23 2.21
C LEU A 24 -18.30 -7.14 2.81
N LEU A 25 -17.24 -6.54 3.34
CA LEU A 25 -16.17 -7.26 4.04
C LEU A 25 -16.46 -7.34 5.54
N SER A 26 -16.14 -8.47 6.15
CA SER A 26 -16.08 -8.56 7.61
C SER A 26 -14.96 -7.69 8.15
N GLU A 27 -15.11 -7.20 9.38
CA GLU A 27 -14.10 -6.36 10.04
C GLU A 27 -12.74 -7.07 10.11
N LYS A 28 -12.73 -8.37 10.45
CA LYS A 28 -11.51 -9.19 10.46
C LYS A 28 -10.83 -9.21 9.09
N ARG A 29 -11.58 -9.44 8.01
CA ARG A 29 -11.00 -9.50 6.66
C ARG A 29 -10.47 -8.14 6.20
N ALA A 30 -11.20 -7.08 6.54
CA ALA A 30 -10.78 -5.73 6.25
C ALA A 30 -9.51 -5.33 7.02
N ALA A 31 -9.36 -5.77 8.27
CA ALA A 31 -8.16 -5.58 9.07
C ALA A 31 -6.93 -6.30 8.47
N GLU A 32 -7.09 -7.55 8.05
CA GLU A 32 -6.03 -8.31 7.34
C GLU A 32 -5.59 -7.58 6.06
N LEU A 33 -6.54 -7.09 5.27
CA LEU A 33 -6.25 -6.35 4.04
C LEU A 33 -5.57 -5.00 4.34
N ALA A 34 -6.02 -4.28 5.37
CA ALA A 34 -5.40 -3.03 5.79
C ALA A 34 -3.93 -3.24 6.19
N GLN A 35 -3.63 -4.32 6.91
CA GLN A 35 -2.24 -4.69 7.25
C GLN A 35 -1.40 -4.95 5.99
N GLU A 36 -1.92 -5.72 5.02
CA GLU A 36 -1.18 -6.00 3.79
C GLU A 36 -0.97 -4.75 2.93
N VAL A 37 -1.98 -3.87 2.81
CA VAL A 37 -1.85 -2.61 2.08
C VAL A 37 -0.80 -1.71 2.75
N ASN A 38 -0.80 -1.62 4.08
CA ASN A 38 0.23 -0.84 4.80
C ASN A 38 1.64 -1.43 4.59
N ARG A 39 1.76 -2.76 4.54
CA ARG A 39 3.04 -3.44 4.23
C ARG A 39 3.51 -3.09 2.82
N LEU A 40 2.63 -3.15 1.83
CA LEU A 40 2.93 -2.80 0.44
C LEU A 40 3.30 -1.32 0.30
N ASN A 41 2.57 -0.41 0.96
CA ASN A 41 2.89 1.02 0.95
C ASN A 41 4.27 1.29 1.55
N SER A 42 4.63 0.60 2.63
CA SER A 42 5.96 0.72 3.24
C SER A 42 7.06 0.26 2.29
N ALA A 43 6.91 -0.93 1.69
CA ALA A 43 7.86 -1.45 0.71
C ALA A 43 7.98 -0.54 -0.53
N THR A 44 6.88 0.06 -0.95
CA THR A 44 6.85 1.00 -2.09
C THR A 44 7.58 2.30 -1.76
N ALA A 45 7.34 2.86 -0.57
CA ALA A 45 8.04 4.06 -0.11
C ALA A 45 9.54 3.81 0.06
N GLU A 46 9.93 2.62 0.51
CA GLU A 46 11.34 2.23 0.62
C GLU A 46 11.99 2.05 -0.75
N ALA A 47 11.32 1.38 -1.70
CA ALA A 47 11.80 1.29 -3.08
C ALA A 47 11.94 2.68 -3.72
N ALA A 48 10.97 3.58 -3.52
CA ALA A 48 11.01 4.93 -4.07
C ALA A 48 12.17 5.77 -3.51
N LYS A 49 12.55 5.57 -2.24
CA LYS A 49 13.73 6.23 -1.66
C LYS A 49 15.05 5.73 -2.25
N ALA A 50 15.09 4.50 -2.74
CA ALA A 50 16.29 3.87 -3.27
C ALA A 50 16.55 4.20 -4.75
N ILE A 51 15.73 5.07 -5.36
CA ILE A 51 15.74 5.35 -6.80
C ILE A 51 16.01 6.82 -7.00
N ASP A 52 16.99 7.11 -7.86
CA ASP A 52 17.26 8.46 -8.29
C ASP A 52 16.20 8.89 -9.33
N LEU A 53 15.83 10.17 -9.36
CA LEU A 53 14.84 10.70 -10.30
C LEU A 53 15.28 10.56 -11.78
N ASN A 54 16.56 10.29 -12.02
CA ASN A 54 17.14 10.02 -13.34
C ASN A 54 17.22 8.53 -13.69
N ASP A 55 16.87 7.62 -12.79
CA ASP A 55 16.91 6.18 -13.05
C ASP A 55 15.80 5.76 -14.03
N ASP A 56 16.10 4.74 -14.84
CA ASP A 56 15.12 4.12 -15.72
C ASP A 56 13.94 3.56 -14.89
N PRO A 57 12.67 3.79 -15.30
CA PRO A 57 11.48 3.31 -14.57
C PRO A 57 11.50 1.81 -14.24
N THR A 58 12.22 0.99 -15.01
CA THR A 58 12.36 -0.45 -14.77
C THR A 58 13.14 -0.77 -13.48
N VAL A 59 13.99 0.13 -13.02
CA VAL A 59 14.75 0.00 -11.76
C VAL A 59 13.80 -0.05 -10.56
N PHE A 60 12.71 0.73 -10.58
CA PHE A 60 11.70 0.69 -9.52
C PHE A 60 11.04 -0.66 -9.35
N ILE A 61 10.64 -1.27 -10.46
CA ILE A 61 10.02 -2.59 -10.45
C ILE A 61 11.03 -3.65 -9.95
N ALA A 62 12.31 -3.53 -10.33
CA ALA A 62 13.35 -4.43 -9.86
C ALA A 62 13.58 -4.32 -8.34
N THR A 63 13.69 -3.11 -7.81
CA THR A 63 13.87 -2.84 -6.37
C THR A 63 12.66 -3.32 -5.55
N LEU A 64 11.44 -3.04 -6.01
CA LEU A 64 10.20 -3.54 -5.39
C LEU A 64 10.17 -5.07 -5.26
N ARG A 65 10.63 -5.79 -6.30
CA ARG A 65 10.68 -7.27 -6.27
C ARG A 65 11.69 -7.80 -5.25
N GLN A 66 12.76 -7.08 -4.98
CA GLN A 66 13.78 -7.47 -4.00
C GLN A 66 13.29 -7.31 -2.56
N LEU A 67 12.53 -6.24 -2.27
CA LEU A 67 11.95 -5.96 -0.94
C LEU A 67 10.76 -6.86 -0.57
N LYS A 68 10.24 -7.64 -1.53
CA LYS A 68 9.10 -8.55 -1.31
C LYS A 68 9.52 -9.90 -0.68
N ARG A 69 10.83 -10.14 -0.48
CA ARG A 69 11.38 -11.32 0.23
C ARG A 69 11.39 -11.11 1.74
#